data_AF-A0A351SV22-F1
#
_entry.id   AF-A0A351SV22-F1
#
_cell.length_a   1.000
_cell.length_b   1.000
_cell.length_c   1.000
_cell.angle_alpha   90.00
_cell.angle_beta   90.00
_cell.angle_gamma   90.00
#
_symmetry.space_group_name_H-M   'P 1'
#
loop_
_entity.id
_entity.type
_entity.pdbx_description
1 polymer ?
#
loop_
_entity_poly.entity_id
_entity_poly.type
_entity_poly.pdbx_seq_one_letter_code
_entity_poly.pdbx_strand_id
1 'polypeptide(L)'
;MQREGSIGDGGRVGETILKITTYPSCGSDKVKKVRRNWTGSFNGKRYTVPNLQYYECPDCGERVYDRDAMREIEARSPAFEGMHPKRKSA
;
A
#
# COMPACT_ATOMS: atom_id res chain seq x y z
N MET A 1 -7.79 -25.31 43.58
CA MET A 1 -8.12 -25.29 42.14
C MET A 1 -7.31 -24.14 41.53
N GLN A 2 -6.19 -24.31 40.82
CA GLN A 2 -5.99 -24.79 39.45
C GLN A 2 -7.02 -24.29 38.44
N ARG A 3 -6.52 -23.76 37.29
CA ARG A 3 -7.15 -23.53 35.97
C ARG A 3 -7.78 -22.14 35.70
N GLU A 4 -7.59 -21.39 34.59
CA GLU A 4 -6.83 -21.44 33.30
C GLU A 4 -6.67 -19.95 32.89
N GLY A 5 -5.57 -19.46 32.33
CA GLY A 5 -5.15 -19.82 30.98
C GLY A 5 -6.09 -19.19 29.94
N SER A 6 -5.86 -17.93 29.57
CA SER A 6 -6.41 -17.38 28.31
C SER A 6 -5.41 -16.37 27.76
N ILE A 7 -4.33 -16.93 27.22
CA ILE A 7 -3.51 -16.27 26.20
C ILE A 7 -4.46 -16.14 25.01
N GLY A 8 -4.99 -14.93 24.81
CA GLY A 8 -5.78 -14.58 23.64
C GLY A 8 -4.92 -14.74 22.40
N ASP A 9 -5.29 -15.74 21.62
CA ASP A 9 -4.71 -16.17 20.35
C ASP A 9 -4.54 -15.01 19.36
N GLY A 10 -3.49 -15.13 18.55
CA GLY A 10 -2.98 -14.10 17.66
C GLY A 10 -4.02 -13.58 16.68
N GLY A 11 -4.36 -12.30 16.84
CA GLY A 11 -4.99 -11.50 15.80
C GLY A 11 -4.10 -11.46 14.56
N ARG A 12 -4.32 -12.42 13.67
CA ARG A 12 -3.77 -12.50 12.32
C ARG A 12 -3.98 -11.13 11.66
N VAL A 13 -2.89 -10.40 11.47
CA VAL A 13 -2.85 -9.06 10.86
C VAL A 13 -3.67 -9.06 9.59
N GLY A 14 -4.88 -8.51 9.70
CA GLY A 14 -5.79 -8.31 8.59
C GLY A 14 -5.09 -7.42 7.57
N GLU A 15 -5.04 -7.94 6.34
CA GLU A 15 -4.96 -7.19 5.09
C GLU A 15 -5.44 -5.75 5.33
N THR A 16 -4.49 -4.82 5.39
CA THR A 16 -4.78 -3.43 5.80
C THR A 16 -5.37 -2.71 4.61
N ILE A 17 -6.57 -3.15 4.19
CA ILE A 17 -7.39 -2.49 3.20
C ILE A 17 -7.68 -1.10 3.74
N LEU A 18 -7.07 -0.07 3.16
CA LEU A 18 -7.55 1.29 3.30
C LEU A 18 -8.99 1.29 2.79
N LYS A 19 -9.91 1.41 3.75
CA LYS A 19 -11.31 1.73 3.49
C LYS A 19 -11.38 3.22 3.26
N ILE A 20 -11.15 3.64 2.02
CA ILE A 20 -11.45 5.01 1.61
C ILE A 20 -12.98 5.10 1.60
N THR A 21 -13.55 5.85 2.54
CA THR A 21 -14.99 6.10 2.61
C THR A 21 -15.35 7.44 1.99
N THR A 22 -14.39 8.38 1.96
CA THR A 22 -14.61 9.75 1.50
C THR A 22 -13.27 10.35 1.08
N TYR A 23 -13.21 10.99 -0.08
CA TYR A 23 -12.01 11.69 -0.52
C TYR A 23 -11.91 13.09 0.12
N PRO A 24 -10.78 13.47 0.74
CA PRO A 24 -10.63 14.77 1.39
C PRO A 24 -10.68 15.95 0.41
N SER A 25 -10.32 15.74 -0.86
CA SER A 25 -10.30 16.82 -1.85
C SER A 25 -11.66 17.23 -2.39
N CYS A 26 -12.64 16.32 -2.44
CA CYS A 26 -13.96 16.59 -3.03
C CYS A 26 -15.14 16.15 -2.16
N GLY A 27 -14.90 15.44 -1.06
CA GLY A 27 -15.96 14.89 -0.21
C GLY A 27 -16.76 13.76 -0.86
N SER A 28 -16.37 13.27 -2.05
CA SER A 28 -17.09 12.18 -2.72
C SER A 28 -16.87 10.85 -2.00
N ASP A 29 -17.95 10.11 -1.80
CA ASP A 29 -17.98 8.72 -1.31
C ASP A 29 -17.70 7.68 -2.42
N LYS A 30 -17.63 8.13 -3.68
CA LYS A 30 -17.36 7.27 -4.83
C LYS A 30 -15.90 6.86 -4.89
N VAL A 31 -15.61 5.64 -4.44
CA VAL A 31 -14.27 5.05 -4.47
C VAL A 31 -14.13 4.10 -5.65
N LYS A 32 -13.23 4.44 -6.57
CA LYS A 32 -12.91 3.56 -7.71
C LYS A 32 -11.56 2.90 -7.49
N LYS A 33 -11.59 1.58 -7.27
CA LYS A 33 -10.37 0.77 -7.21
C LYS A 33 -9.84 0.55 -8.63
N VAL A 34 -8.62 0.97 -8.89
CA VAL A 34 -7.93 0.83 -10.17
C VAL A 34 -6.75 -0.12 -9.97
N ARG A 35 -6.58 -1.06 -10.90
CA ARG A 35 -5.40 -1.93 -10.95
C ARG A 35 -4.77 -1.78 -12.33
N ARG A 36 -3.62 -1.12 -12.40
CA ARG A 36 -2.90 -0.90 -13.65
C ARG A 36 -1.40 -0.76 -13.43
N ASN A 37 -0.65 -0.83 -14.52
CA ASN A 37 0.78 -0.57 -14.49
C ASN A 37 1.00 0.91 -14.15
N TRP A 38 1.63 1.18 -13.02
CA TRP A 38 1.93 2.52 -12.56
C TRP A 38 3.37 2.87 -12.92
N THR A 39 3.56 4.03 -13.55
CA THR A 39 4.88 4.51 -13.96
C THR A 39 5.28 5.69 -13.08
N GLY A 40 6.39 5.56 -12.37
CA GLY A 40 7.01 6.61 -11.57
C GLY A 40 8.30 7.11 -12.21
N SER A 41 8.70 8.32 -11.84
CA SER A 41 10.03 8.86 -12.18
C SER A 41 10.70 9.30 -10.89
N PHE A 42 11.89 8.80 -10.61
CA PHE A 42 12.69 9.22 -9.45
C PHE A 42 14.14 9.40 -9.86
N ASN A 43 14.72 10.58 -9.55
CA ASN A 43 16.11 10.92 -9.88
C ASN A 43 16.46 10.70 -11.38
N GLY A 44 15.55 11.07 -12.28
CA GLY A 44 15.71 10.86 -13.74
C GLY A 44 15.52 9.40 -14.21
N LYS A 45 15.38 8.43 -13.30
CA LYS A 45 15.10 7.03 -13.63
C LYS A 45 13.59 6.80 -13.62
N ARG A 46 13.05 6.38 -14.78
CA ARG A 46 11.66 5.91 -14.89
C ARG A 46 11.59 4.45 -14.46
N TYR A 47 10.62 4.13 -13.62
CA TYR A 47 10.37 2.77 -13.16
C TYR A 47 8.87 2.47 -13.25
N THR A 48 8.55 1.19 -13.46
CA THR A 48 7.18 0.73 -13.61
C THR A 48 6.86 -0.31 -12.55
N VAL A 49 5.75 -0.10 -11.86
CA VAL A 49 5.16 -1.03 -10.90
C VAL A 49 3.96 -1.70 -11.60
N PRO A 50 4.13 -2.91 -12.17
CA PRO A 50 3.05 -3.65 -12.80
C PRO A 50 2.04 -4.10 -11.75
N ASN A 51 0.78 -4.21 -12.15
CA ASN A 51 -0.31 -4.68 -11.29
C ASN A 51 -0.57 -3.84 -10.03
N LEU A 52 -0.05 -2.61 -9.96
CA LEU A 52 -0.28 -1.75 -8.80
C LEU A 52 -1.77 -1.46 -8.64
N GLN A 53 -2.28 -1.78 -7.46
CA GLN A 53 -3.65 -1.50 -7.09
C GLN A 53 -3.71 -0.23 -6.25
N TYR A 54 -4.48 0.75 -6.69
CA TYR A 54 -4.66 2.01 -5.98
C TYR A 54 -6.08 2.54 -6.21
N TYR A 55 -6.49 3.54 -5.45
CA TYR A 55 -7.81 4.12 -5.55
C TYR A 55 -7.76 5.46 -6.27
N GLU A 56 -8.69 5.69 -7.18
CA GLU A 56 -8.80 6.92 -7.95
C GLU A 56 -10.21 7.49 -7.76
N CYS A 57 -10.33 8.76 -7.42
CA CYS A 57 -11.63 9.41 -7.37
C CYS A 57 -12.08 9.73 -8.79
N PRO A 58 -13.24 9.24 -9.26
CA PRO A 58 -13.73 9.53 -10.61
C PRO A 58 -14.20 10.97 -10.79
N ASP A 59 -14.59 11.66 -9.71
CA ASP A 59 -15.12 13.02 -9.77
C ASP A 59 -14.02 14.09 -9.81
N CYS A 60 -12.94 13.93 -9.02
CA CYS A 60 -11.86 14.93 -8.93
C CYS A 60 -10.49 14.44 -9.45
N GLY A 61 -10.34 13.15 -9.74
CA GLY A 61 -9.08 12.56 -10.20
C GLY A 61 -8.04 12.33 -9.09
N GLU A 62 -8.39 12.46 -7.82
CA GLU A 62 -7.50 12.20 -6.69
C GLU A 62 -7.05 10.74 -6.66
N ARG A 63 -5.74 10.50 -6.50
CA ARG A 63 -5.16 9.15 -6.43
C ARG A 63 -4.68 8.87 -5.02
N VAL A 64 -5.25 7.84 -4.40
CA VAL A 64 -4.88 7.39 -3.06
C VAL A 64 -4.26 6.00 -3.16
N TYR A 65 -3.05 5.88 -2.64
CA TYR A 65 -2.30 4.63 -2.60
C TYR A 65 -2.46 3.99 -1.24
N ASP A 66 -2.83 2.71 -1.25
CA ASP A 66 -2.88 1.91 -0.03
C ASP A 66 -1.48 1.71 0.55
N ARG A 67 -1.36 1.30 1.81
CA ARG A 67 -0.07 0.87 2.37
C ARG A 67 0.56 -0.25 1.53
N ASP A 68 -0.23 -1.19 1.02
CA ASP A 68 0.29 -2.26 0.17
C ASP A 68 0.81 -1.72 -1.16
N ALA A 69 0.07 -0.79 -1.77
CA ALA A 69 0.48 -0.10 -2.99
C ALA A 69 1.77 0.70 -2.79
N MET A 70 1.86 1.45 -1.70
CA MET A 70 3.07 2.17 -1.32
C MET A 70 4.25 1.21 -1.16
N ARG A 71 4.03 0.07 -0.48
CA ARG A 71 5.06 -0.94 -0.30
C ARG A 71 5.54 -1.55 -1.62
N GLU A 72 4.66 -1.76 -2.60
CA GLU A 72 5.05 -2.19 -3.95
C GLU A 72 5.84 -1.11 -4.70
N ILE A 73 5.43 0.16 -4.56
CA ILE A 73 6.16 1.30 -5.13
C ILE A 73 7.55 1.39 -4.53
N GLU A 74 7.66 1.38 -3.20
CA GLU A 74 8.93 1.45 -2.46
C GLU A 74 9.84 0.27 -2.83
N ALA A 75 9.31 -0.95 -2.90
CA ALA A 75 10.09 -2.15 -3.25
C ALA A 75 10.71 -2.10 -4.65
N ARG A 76 10.12 -1.34 -5.58
CA ARG A 76 10.62 -1.20 -6.96
C ARG A 76 11.23 0.17 -7.25
N SER A 77 11.06 1.12 -6.32
CA SER A 77 11.52 2.48 -6.53
C SER A 77 13.04 2.53 -6.38
N PRO A 78 13.75 3.09 -7.37
CA PRO A 78 15.19 3.27 -7.27
C PRO A 78 15.59 4.20 -6.11
N ALA A 79 14.63 4.93 -5.52
CA ALA A 79 14.85 5.70 -4.29
C ALA A 79 15.18 4.83 -3.07
N PHE A 80 14.66 3.60 -3.03
CA PHE A 80 14.72 2.71 -1.86
C PHE A 80 15.69 1.53 -2.05
N GLU A 81 16.37 1.44 -3.20
CA GLU A 81 17.30 0.37 -3.55
C GLU A 81 18.44 0.19 -2.52
N GLY A 82 18.79 1.24 -1.76
CA GLY A 82 19.78 1.20 -0.68
C GLY A 82 19.21 1.14 0.76
N MET A 83 17.89 1.31 0.92
CA MET A 83 17.24 1.42 2.24
C MET A 83 16.80 0.06 2.80
N HIS A 84 16.65 -0.95 1.94
CA HIS A 84 16.33 -2.31 2.34
C HIS A 84 17.64 -3.02 2.67
N PRO A 85 17.96 -3.26 3.96
CA PRO A 85 19.18 -4.01 4.28
C PRO A 85 19.08 -5.38 3.62
N LYS A 86 19.98 -5.65 2.66
CA LYS A 86 20.21 -7.01 2.19
C LYS A 86 20.48 -7.84 3.45
N ARG A 87 19.55 -8.74 3.80
CA ARG A 87 19.82 -9.76 4.81
C ARG A 87 21.08 -10.47 4.34
N LYS A 88 22.19 -10.25 5.05
CA LYS A 88 23.42 -11.00 4.86
C LYS A 88 23.11 -12.40 5.37
N SER A 89 22.87 -13.34 4.47
CA SER A 89 22.92 -14.76 4.83
C SER A 89 24.39 -15.10 5.08
N ALA A 90 24.69 -15.51 6.32
CA ALA A 90 25.95 -16.13 6.71
C ALA A 90 25.78 -17.64 6.69
#